data_AF-A0A353HBU0-F1
#
_entry.id   AF-A0A353HBU0-F1
#
_cell.length_a   1.000
_cell.length_b   1.000
_cell.length_c   1.000
_cell.angle_alpha   90.00
_cell.angle_beta   90.00
_cell.angle_gamma   90.00
#
_symmetry.space_group_name_H-M   'P 1'
#
loop_
_entity.id
_entity.type
_entity.pdbx_description
1 polymer ?
#
loop_
_entity_poly.entity_id
_entity_poly.type
_entity_poly.pdbx_seq_one_letter_code
_entity_poly.pdbx_strand_id
1 'polypeptide(L)' 'LKEICENAKKSLSGFWDEYRRLDQPHLYKVDLSDKLYELKTSMLKEFRKD' A
#
# COMPACT_ATOMS: atom_id res chain seq x y z
N LEU A 1 1.57 25.36 -6.46
CA LEU A 1 2.74 24.74 -5.81
C LEU A 1 2.63 24.68 -4.29
N LYS A 2 2.28 25.78 -3.59
CA LYS A 2 2.12 25.79 -2.12
C LYS A 2 1.18 24.71 -1.58
N GLU A 3 0.00 24.57 -2.18
CA GLU A 3 -0.99 23.55 -1.81
C GLU A 3 -0.44 22.12 -1.92
N ILE A 4 0.30 21.81 -2.99
CA ILE A 4 0.93 20.50 -3.17
C ILE A 4 1.94 20.23 -2.06
N CYS A 5 2.78 21.22 -1.74
CA CYS A 5 3.79 21.10 -0.68
C CYS A 5 3.14 20.92 0.70
N GLU A 6 2.06 21.65 0.99
CA GLU A 6 1.31 21.54 2.24
C GLU A 6 0.63 20.18 2.35
N ASN A 7 -0.02 19.71 1.28
CA ASN A 7 -0.66 18.40 1.25
C ASN A 7 0.35 17.25 1.43
N ALA A 8 1.54 17.36 0.83
CA ALA A 8 2.62 16.39 1.00
C ALA A 8 3.12 16.35 2.45
N LYS A 9 3.34 17.52 3.07
CA LYS A 9 3.74 17.61 4.49
C LYS A 9 2.68 17.02 5.42
N LYS A 10 1.40 17.34 5.18
CA LYS A 10 0.28 16.81 5.96
C LYS A 10 0.17 15.30 5.83
N SER A 11 0.23 14.76 4.62
CA SER A 11 0.19 13.31 4.38
C SER A 11 1.35 12.61 5.07
N LEU A 12 2.57 13.13 4.94
CA LEU A 12 3.76 12.55 5.57
C LEU A 12 3.70 12.57 7.10
N SER A 13 3.08 13.60 7.70
CA SER A 13 2.91 13.69 9.15
C SER A 13 1.99 12.62 9.74
N GLY A 14 1.16 11.95 8.92
CA GLY A 14 0.31 10.85 9.35
C GLY A 14 1.01 9.48 9.39
N PHE A 15 2.23 9.38 8.85
CA PHE A 15 3.00 8.13 8.88
C PHE A 15 3.71 7.95 10.21
N TRP A 16 3.87 6.69 10.61
CA TRP A 16 4.70 6.35 11.76
C TRP A 16 6.17 6.56 11.42
N ASP A 17 6.98 6.90 12.42
CA ASP A 17 8.38 7.29 12.21
C ASP A 17 9.22 6.14 11.63
N GLU A 18 8.86 4.88 11.91
CA GLU A 18 9.55 3.70 11.38
C GLU A 18 9.42 3.55 9.87
N TYR A 19 8.32 4.01 9.28
CA TYR A 19 8.13 4.04 7.83
C TYR A 19 8.84 5.24 7.18
N ARG A 20 9.23 6.24 7.97
CA ARG A 20 9.86 7.49 7.49
C ARG A 20 11.39 7.48 7.59
N ARG A 21 11.99 6.44 8.18
CA ARG A 21 13.45 6.35 8.33
C ARG A 21 14.14 6.32 6.98
N LEU A 22 15.24 7.07 6.87
CA LEU A 22 16.07 7.10 5.66
C LEU A 22 16.84 5.79 5.46
N ASP A 23 17.28 5.19 6.56
CA ASP A 23 17.94 3.90 6.58
C ASP A 23 17.01 2.82 7.12
N GLN A 24 16.99 1.68 6.44
CA GLN A 24 16.15 0.51 6.74
C GLN A 24 14.72 0.87 7.22
N PRO A 25 13.89 1.49 6.35
CA PRO A 25 12.49 1.77 6.69
C PRO A 25 11.72 0.46 6.91
N HIS A 26 10.71 0.49 7.79
CA HIS A 26 9.80 -0.64 7.93
C HIS A 26 9.03 -0.88 6.62
N LEU A 27 8.73 -2.15 6.34
CA LEU A 27 7.93 -2.52 5.18
C LEU A 27 6.47 -2.17 5.43
N TYR A 28 5.95 -1.18 4.71
CA TYR A 28 4.55 -0.78 4.76
C TYR A 28 3.67 -1.89 4.17
N LYS A 29 2.93 -2.58 5.04
CA LYS A 29 2.08 -3.72 4.64
C LYS A 29 0.88 -3.21 3.86
N VAL A 30 0.67 -3.80 2.68
CA VAL A 30 -0.47 -3.51 1.81
C VAL A 30 -1.26 -4.79 1.68
N ASP A 31 -2.31 -4.90 2.49
CA ASP A 31 -3.18 -6.07 2.49
C ASP A 31 -4.34 -5.89 1.51
N LEU A 32 -4.77 -7.01 0.92
CA LEU A 32 -5.96 -7.04 0.09
C LEU A 32 -7.19 -7.23 0.99
N SER A 33 -8.31 -6.61 0.63
CA SER A 33 -9.59 -7.00 1.22
C SER A 33 -9.91 -8.45 0.84
N ASP A 34 -10.65 -9.14 1.70
CA ASP A 34 -11.02 -10.55 1.49
C ASP A 34 -11.62 -10.79 0.10
N LYS A 35 -12.56 -9.93 -0.31
CA LYS A 35 -13.21 -9.99 -1.63
C LYS A 35 -12.22 -9.86 -2.79
N LEU A 36 -11.22 -8.98 -2.68
CA LEU A 36 -10.23 -8.78 -3.73
C LEU A 36 -9.24 -9.95 -3.78
N TYR A 37 -8.88 -10.49 -2.63
CA TYR A 37 -8.05 -11.69 -2.54
C TYR A 37 -8.75 -12.91 -3.15
N GLU A 38 -10.04 -13.09 -2.85
CA GLU A 38 -10.88 -14.15 -3.42
C GLU A 38 -10.98 -14.01 -4.94
N LEU A 39 -11.24 -12.80 -5.44
CA LEU A 39 -11.30 -12.52 -6.87
C LEU A 39 -9.98 -12.85 -7.58
N LYS A 40 -8.84 -12.41 -7.03
CA LYS A 40 -7.52 -12.78 -7.58
C LYS A 40 -7.36 -14.31 -7.63
N THR A 41 -7.75 -14.98 -6.55
CA THR A 41 -7.58 -16.43 -6.42
C THR A 41 -8.49 -17.20 -7.39
N SER A 42 -9.73 -16.75 -7.62
CA SER A 42 -10.63 -17.39 -8.58
C SER A 42 -10.09 -17.26 -10.01
N MET A 43 -9.65 -16.07 -10.40
CA MET A 43 -9.07 -15.83 -11.73
C MET A 43 -7.83 -16.70 -11.99
N LEU A 44 -6.94 -16.83 -11.00
CA LEU A 44 -5.76 -17.69 -11.11
C LEU A 44 -6.12 -19.18 -11.21
N LYS A 45 -7.20 -19.61 -10.55
CA LYS A 45 -7.68 -21.00 -10.62
C LYS A 45 -8.31 -21.29 -11.97
N GLU A 46 -9.03 -20.35 -12.55
CA GLU A 46 -9.62 -20.47 -13.88
C GLU A 46 -8.53 -20.61 -14.93
N PHE A 47 -7.54 -19.71 -14.93
CA PHE A 47 -6.42 -19.76 -15.88
C PHE A 47 -5.59 -21.06 -15.81
N ARG A 48 -5.50 -21.70 -14.64
CA ARG A 48 -4.72 -22.93 -14.44
C ARG A 48 -5.47 -24.22 -14.78
N LYS A 49 -6.77 -24.15 -15.05
CA LYS A 49 -7.59 -25.32 -15.41
C LYS A 49 -7.50 -25.67 -16.90
N ASP A 50 -7.03 -24.72 -17.71
CA ASP A 50 -6.66 -24.90 -19.13
C ASP A 50 -5.15 -25.16 -19.26
#